data_AF-A0A9P1MZH9-F1
#
_entry.id   AF-A0A9P1MZH9-F1
#
_cell.length_a   1.000
_cell.length_b   1.000
_cell.length_c   1.000
_cell.angle_alpha   90.00
_cell.angle_beta   90.00
_cell.angle_gamma   90.00
#
_symmetry.space_group_name_H-M   'P 1'
#
loop_
_entity.id
_entity.type
_entity.pdbx_description
1 polymer ?
#
loop_
_entity_poly.entity_id
_entity_poly.type
_entity_poly.pdbx_seq_one_letter_code
_entity_poly.pdbx_strand_id
1 'polypeptide(L)'
;MERSEISETTEILSNPNDDSFPHPPNFAPPTTLRRTPMVGFITFLVATKITTFLVYTVLLIVAELFLHVSFFWTVFAFSIAEVVLIGITVFHLVHPTLTVVFVIIGSEMLLGMVKILFAIFLEYFDGGKNCVELQNCVMLNISENERFSLFWFCSITALYDYFLALIFITHSPQMHYFESGDQYLF
;
A
#
# COMPACT_ATOMS: atom_id res chain seq x y z
N MET A 1 39.46 -43.98 37.69
CA MET A 1 38.73 -43.73 38.94
C MET A 1 38.35 -42.25 38.95
N GLU A 2 37.10 -41.98 39.32
CA GLU A 2 36.31 -40.76 39.13
C GLU A 2 36.83 -39.46 39.79
N ARG A 3 36.57 -38.35 39.07
CA ARG A 3 35.85 -37.10 39.45
C ARG A 3 35.87 -36.59 40.91
N SER A 4 36.16 -35.29 41.07
CA SER A 4 35.62 -34.35 42.10
C SER A 4 36.25 -32.95 41.87
N GLU A 5 35.66 -32.02 41.10
CA GLU A 5 34.76 -30.92 41.50
C GLU A 5 35.21 -29.95 42.64
N ILE A 6 35.48 -28.69 42.22
CA ILE A 6 35.11 -27.36 42.79
C ILE A 6 35.78 -26.87 44.09
N SER A 7 36.50 -25.73 44.00
CA SER A 7 36.15 -24.46 44.70
C SER A 7 37.10 -23.30 44.36
N GLU A 8 36.51 -22.22 43.82
CA GLU A 8 36.85 -20.78 43.90
C GLU A 8 37.78 -20.38 45.09
N THR A 9 38.66 -19.36 45.06
CA THR A 9 38.54 -17.99 44.51
C THR A 9 39.91 -17.26 44.58
N THR A 10 39.98 -16.07 43.95
CA THR A 10 40.98 -14.97 44.10
C THR A 10 42.27 -15.14 43.27
N GLU A 11 42.69 -14.26 42.36
CA GLU A 11 42.57 -12.79 42.30
C GLU A 11 42.32 -12.28 40.87
N ILE A 12 41.50 -11.23 40.80
CA ILE A 12 41.36 -10.33 39.66
C ILE A 12 42.67 -9.54 39.55
N LEU A 13 43.45 -9.77 38.49
CA LEU A 13 44.46 -8.82 38.04
C LEU A 13 44.19 -8.49 36.57
N SER A 14 43.58 -7.33 36.35
CA SER A 14 43.35 -6.71 35.06
C SER A 14 44.68 -6.46 34.35
N ASN A 15 44.93 -7.16 33.24
CA ASN A 15 46.00 -6.84 32.30
C ASN A 15 45.41 -5.97 31.17
N PRO A 16 45.86 -4.72 30.96
CA PRO A 16 45.17 -3.77 30.08
C PRO A 16 45.56 -3.88 28.58
N ASN A 17 46.26 -4.94 28.15
CA ASN A 17 46.78 -5.06 26.78
C ASN A 17 46.47 -6.44 26.15
N ASP A 18 45.19 -6.79 26.00
CA ASP A 18 44.79 -7.95 25.19
C ASP A 18 43.71 -7.54 24.17
N ASP A 19 44.17 -6.98 23.04
CA ASP A 19 43.37 -6.69 21.85
C ASP A 19 43.08 -7.98 21.06
N SER A 20 42.46 -8.97 21.70
CA SER A 20 42.02 -10.21 21.05
C SER A 20 40.51 -10.40 21.16
N PHE A 21 39.74 -9.39 20.72
CA PHE A 21 38.37 -9.63 20.33
C PHE A 21 38.36 -10.53 19.08
N PRO A 22 37.70 -11.71 19.10
CA PRO A 22 37.55 -12.51 17.90
C PRO A 22 36.72 -11.71 16.89
N HIS A 23 37.31 -11.42 15.72
CA HIS A 23 36.56 -10.86 14.60
C HIS A 23 35.33 -11.75 14.32
N PRO A 24 34.11 -11.18 14.28
CA PRO A 24 32.96 -11.95 13.83
C PRO A 24 33.23 -12.45 12.39
N PRO A 25 32.77 -13.65 12.04
CA PRO A 25 32.97 -14.19 10.70
C PRO A 25 32.46 -13.17 9.69
N ASN A 26 33.26 -12.94 8.63
CA ASN A 26 32.93 -12.06 7.52
C ASN A 26 31.53 -12.37 6.98
N PHE A 27 30.52 -11.67 7.51
CA PHE A 27 29.21 -11.60 6.91
C PHE A 27 29.41 -10.90 5.56
N ALA A 28 28.86 -11.50 4.51
CA ALA A 28 28.79 -10.89 3.20
C ALA A 28 28.38 -9.41 3.35
N PRO A 29 28.94 -8.48 2.53
CA PRO A 29 28.66 -7.06 2.67
C PRO A 29 27.15 -6.84 2.72
N PRO A 30 26.64 -6.00 3.65
CA PRO A 30 25.21 -5.84 3.94
C PRO A 30 24.36 -5.36 2.76
N THR A 31 24.99 -5.11 1.62
CA THR A 31 24.40 -4.60 0.38
C THR A 31 23.63 -5.66 -0.40
N THR A 32 24.00 -6.95 -0.35
CA THR A 32 23.29 -8.00 -1.10
C THR A 32 21.98 -8.41 -0.44
N LEU A 33 21.95 -8.48 0.90
CA LEU A 33 20.74 -8.84 1.66
C LEU A 33 19.69 -7.72 1.67
N ARG A 34 20.12 -6.44 1.59
CA ARG A 34 19.23 -5.26 1.51
C ARG A 34 18.58 -5.08 0.13
N ARG A 35 19.24 -5.54 -0.94
CA ARG A 35 18.82 -5.31 -2.33
C ARG A 35 17.68 -6.24 -2.79
N THR A 36 17.65 -7.50 -2.36
CA THR A 36 16.63 -8.47 -2.75
C THR A 36 15.20 -8.19 -2.24
N PRO A 37 14.95 -7.84 -0.96
CA PRO A 37 13.60 -7.51 -0.49
C PRO A 37 13.07 -6.23 -1.15
N MET A 38 13.94 -5.27 -1.43
CA MET A 38 13.59 -4.02 -2.11
C MET A 38 13.11 -4.26 -3.55
N VAL A 39 13.77 -5.15 -4.30
CA VAL A 39 13.36 -5.50 -5.68
C VAL A 39 12.01 -6.23 -5.69
N GLY A 40 11.78 -7.15 -4.73
CA GLY A 40 10.50 -7.86 -4.61
C GLY A 40 9.33 -6.93 -4.32
N PHE A 41 9.49 -6.04 -3.34
CA PHE A 41 8.49 -5.03 -2.99
C PHE A 41 8.18 -4.09 -4.17
N ILE A 42 9.22 -3.55 -4.80
CA ILE A 42 9.09 -2.67 -5.98
C ILE A 42 8.34 -3.36 -7.12
N THR A 43 8.68 -4.62 -7.43
CA THR A 43 8.03 -5.38 -8.51
C THR A 43 6.55 -5.58 -8.21
N PHE A 44 6.22 -5.92 -6.96
CA PHE A 44 4.83 -6.04 -6.50
C PHE A 44 4.06 -4.72 -6.67
N LEU A 45 4.65 -3.59 -6.28
CA LEU A 45 4.00 -2.28 -6.40
C LEU A 45 3.67 -1.92 -7.85
N VAL A 46 4.64 -2.10 -8.75
CA VAL A 46 4.46 -1.80 -10.17
C VAL A 46 3.40 -2.72 -10.78
N ALA A 47 3.47 -4.03 -10.51
CA ALA A 47 2.50 -5.00 -11.03
C ALA A 47 1.07 -4.69 -10.57
N THR A 48 0.92 -4.38 -9.29
CA THR A 48 -0.34 -3.98 -8.67
C THR A 48 -0.92 -2.74 -9.34
N LYS A 49 -0.12 -1.67 -9.47
CA LYS A 49 -0.55 -0.40 -10.07
C LYS A 49 -0.88 -0.50 -11.55
N ILE A 50 -0.11 -1.28 -12.33
CA ILE A 50 -0.44 -1.57 -13.73
C ILE A 50 -1.76 -2.33 -13.83
N THR A 51 -1.99 -3.30 -12.95
CA THR A 51 -3.24 -4.08 -12.95
C THR A 51 -4.44 -3.18 -12.67
N THR A 52 -4.36 -2.32 -11.64
CA THR A 52 -5.40 -1.33 -11.34
C THR A 52 -5.66 -0.42 -12.54
N PHE A 53 -4.62 0.10 -13.18
CA PHE A 53 -4.75 0.95 -14.37
C PHE A 53 -5.50 0.24 -15.51
N LEU A 54 -5.16 -1.03 -15.79
CA LEU A 54 -5.83 -1.81 -16.82
C LEU A 54 -7.31 -2.04 -16.49
N VAL A 55 -7.64 -2.37 -15.23
CA VAL A 55 -9.03 -2.56 -14.78
C VAL A 55 -9.84 -1.27 -14.98
N TYR A 56 -9.33 -0.12 -14.53
CA TYR A 56 -9.99 1.17 -14.73
C TYR A 56 -10.15 1.52 -16.21
N THR A 57 -9.14 1.24 -17.04
CA THR A 57 -9.20 1.48 -18.49
C THR A 57 -10.29 0.64 -19.16
N VAL A 58 -10.36 -0.66 -18.84
CA VAL A 58 -11.40 -1.55 -19.36
C VAL A 58 -12.79 -1.09 -18.92
N LEU A 59 -12.93 -0.70 -17.65
CA LEU A 59 -14.20 -0.19 -17.12
C LEU A 59 -14.63 1.11 -17.79
N LEU A 60 -13.71 2.02 -18.09
CA LEU A 60 -14.02 3.24 -18.84
C LEU A 60 -14.52 2.92 -20.26
N ILE A 61 -13.91 1.96 -20.95
CA ILE A 61 -14.36 1.52 -22.28
C ILE A 61 -15.77 0.93 -22.20
N VAL A 62 -16.01 0.04 -21.23
CA VAL A 62 -17.35 -0.56 -21.02
C VAL A 62 -18.37 0.52 -20.67
N ALA A 63 -18.01 1.48 -19.82
CA ALA A 63 -18.89 2.56 -19.41
C ALA A 63 -19.27 3.48 -20.58
N GLU A 64 -18.31 3.84 -21.44
CA GLU A 64 -18.56 4.67 -22.62
C GLU A 64 -19.50 4.00 -23.62
N LEU A 65 -19.36 2.67 -23.80
CA LEU A 65 -20.10 1.93 -24.83
C LEU A 65 -21.49 1.47 -24.38
N PHE A 66 -21.67 1.16 -23.08
CA PHE A 66 -22.85 0.42 -22.61
C PHE A 66 -23.58 1.05 -21.43
N LEU A 67 -23.01 2.05 -20.75
CA LEU A 67 -23.57 2.58 -19.51
C LEU A 67 -23.95 4.06 -19.65
N HIS A 68 -24.71 4.57 -18.68
CA HIS A 68 -25.09 5.96 -18.63
C HIS A 68 -23.88 6.88 -18.42
N VAL A 69 -23.90 8.06 -19.05
CA VAL A 69 -22.78 9.03 -19.04
C VAL A 69 -22.31 9.41 -17.62
N SER A 70 -23.22 9.47 -16.65
CA SER A 70 -22.91 9.75 -15.24
C SER A 70 -22.04 8.66 -14.61
N PHE A 71 -22.20 7.40 -15.01
CA PHE A 71 -21.37 6.28 -14.57
C PHE A 71 -19.94 6.46 -15.07
N PHE A 72 -19.79 6.78 -16.36
CA PHE A 72 -18.49 7.04 -16.98
C PHE A 72 -17.70 8.12 -16.24
N TRP A 73 -18.31 9.29 -16.01
CA TRP A 73 -17.64 10.40 -15.34
C TRP A 73 -17.21 10.07 -13.90
N THR A 74 -17.99 9.25 -13.21
CA THR A 74 -17.63 8.78 -11.86
C THR A 74 -16.40 7.88 -11.88
N VAL A 75 -16.37 6.88 -12.77
CA VAL A 75 -15.20 6.00 -12.93
C VAL A 75 -13.99 6.80 -13.41
N PHE A 76 -14.19 7.77 -14.29
CA PHE A 76 -13.13 8.64 -14.81
C PHE A 76 -12.48 9.49 -13.72
N ALA A 77 -13.27 10.08 -12.82
CA ALA A 77 -12.76 10.84 -11.69
C ALA A 77 -11.86 9.98 -10.77
N PHE A 78 -12.29 8.74 -10.45
CA PHE A 78 -11.45 7.81 -9.69
C PHE A 78 -10.21 7.37 -10.48
N SER A 79 -10.33 7.19 -11.80
CA SER A 79 -9.19 6.85 -12.66
C SER A 79 -8.09 7.91 -12.62
N ILE A 80 -8.46 9.19 -12.60
CA ILE A 80 -7.50 10.29 -12.46
C ILE A 80 -6.75 10.19 -11.14
N ALA A 81 -7.48 9.94 -10.04
CA ALA A 81 -6.85 9.76 -8.72
C ALA A 81 -5.85 8.59 -8.75
N GLU A 82 -6.22 7.45 -9.32
CA GLU A 82 -5.32 6.30 -9.48
C GLU A 82 -4.08 6.65 -10.30
N VAL A 83 -4.21 7.38 -11.41
CA VAL A 83 -3.07 7.81 -12.22
C VAL A 83 -2.10 8.67 -11.42
N VAL A 84 -2.60 9.53 -10.53
CA VAL A 84 -1.75 10.30 -9.61
C VAL A 84 -1.01 9.36 -8.64
N LEU A 85 -1.69 8.37 -8.05
CA LEU A 85 -1.03 7.38 -7.17
C LEU A 85 0.02 6.55 -7.92
N ILE A 86 -0.22 6.20 -9.18
CA ILE A 86 0.77 5.53 -10.04
C ILE A 86 2.00 6.44 -10.18
N GLY A 87 1.80 7.73 -10.45
CA GLY A 87 2.90 8.70 -10.53
C GLY A 87 3.73 8.77 -9.25
N ILE A 88 3.07 8.82 -8.09
CA ILE A 88 3.76 8.81 -6.77
C ILE A 88 4.50 7.48 -6.57
N THR A 89 3.91 6.35 -6.96
CA THR A 89 4.53 5.03 -6.86
C THR A 89 5.78 4.94 -7.74
N VAL A 90 5.72 5.47 -8.98
CA VAL A 90 6.89 5.56 -9.87
C VAL A 90 7.95 6.49 -9.28
N PHE A 91 7.55 7.61 -8.68
CA PHE A 91 8.48 8.50 -7.99
C PHE A 91 9.20 7.78 -6.83
N HIS A 92 8.50 6.93 -6.08
CA HIS A 92 9.10 6.10 -5.03
C HIS A 92 10.18 5.13 -5.54
N LEU A 93 10.06 4.65 -6.79
CA LEU A 93 11.08 3.78 -7.40
C LEU A 93 12.43 4.49 -7.54
N VAL A 94 12.39 5.80 -7.84
CA VAL A 94 13.58 6.63 -8.03
C VAL A 94 14.04 7.21 -6.69
N HIS A 95 13.09 7.58 -5.82
CA HIS A 95 13.33 8.20 -4.53
C HIS A 95 12.68 7.38 -3.40
N PRO A 96 13.34 6.29 -2.96
CA PRO A 96 12.79 5.33 -2.00
C PRO A 96 12.87 5.85 -0.55
N THR A 97 12.32 7.03 -0.26
CA THR A 97 12.35 7.67 1.06
C THR A 97 11.13 7.31 1.90
N LEU A 98 11.25 7.42 3.23
CA LEU A 98 10.16 7.15 4.16
C LEU A 98 8.98 8.13 3.97
N THR A 99 9.29 9.40 3.68
CA THR A 99 8.28 10.43 3.39
C THR A 99 7.39 10.02 2.22
N VAL A 100 7.96 9.48 1.14
CA VAL A 100 7.16 9.02 -0.01
C VAL A 100 6.29 7.82 0.36
N VAL A 101 6.79 6.91 1.20
CA VAL A 101 5.99 5.77 1.69
C VAL A 101 4.77 6.25 2.47
N PHE A 102 4.92 7.23 3.36
CA PHE A 102 3.78 7.82 4.07
C PHE A 102 2.79 8.52 3.14
N VAL A 103 3.27 9.22 2.12
CA VAL A 103 2.41 9.84 1.10
C VAL A 103 1.61 8.77 0.36
N ILE A 104 2.23 7.65 -0.01
CA ILE A 104 1.52 6.55 -0.68
C ILE A 104 0.46 5.97 0.26
N ILE A 105 0.84 5.53 1.46
CA ILE A 105 -0.09 4.94 2.44
C ILE A 105 -1.27 5.89 2.70
N GLY A 106 -0.98 7.16 2.99
CA GLY A 106 -2.00 8.18 3.25
C GLY A 106 -2.93 8.39 2.05
N SER A 107 -2.40 8.38 0.83
CA SER A 107 -3.18 8.53 -0.39
C SER A 107 -4.08 7.31 -0.66
N GLU A 108 -3.57 6.09 -0.48
CA GLU A 108 -4.35 4.85 -0.60
C GLU A 108 -5.51 4.83 0.41
N MET A 109 -5.23 5.16 1.68
CA MET A 109 -6.25 5.20 2.73
C MET A 109 -7.29 6.29 2.48
N LEU A 110 -6.85 7.48 2.06
CA LEU A 110 -7.76 8.59 1.74
C LEU A 110 -8.67 8.24 0.55
N LEU A 111 -8.10 7.67 -0.52
CA LEU A 111 -8.85 7.29 -1.70
C LEU A 111 -9.86 6.18 -1.39
N GLY A 112 -9.44 5.16 -0.63
CA GLY A 112 -10.34 4.12 -0.13
C GLY A 112 -11.48 4.69 0.72
N MET A 113 -11.20 5.67 1.58
CA MET A 113 -12.22 6.36 2.37
C MET A 113 -13.22 7.10 1.50
N VAL A 114 -12.75 7.86 0.50
CA VAL A 114 -13.63 8.58 -0.43
C VAL A 114 -14.51 7.61 -1.21
N LYS A 115 -13.97 6.48 -1.69
CA LYS A 115 -14.74 5.45 -2.40
C LYS A 115 -15.82 4.82 -1.51
N ILE A 116 -15.54 4.51 -0.25
CA ILE A 116 -16.56 4.01 0.70
C ILE A 116 -17.63 5.07 0.99
N LEU A 117 -17.24 6.30 1.29
CA LEU A 117 -18.20 7.37 1.57
C LEU A 117 -19.10 7.62 0.36
N PHE A 118 -18.52 7.61 -0.84
CA PHE A 118 -19.28 7.70 -2.09
C PHE A 118 -20.27 6.54 -2.23
N ALA A 119 -19.84 5.29 -2.01
CA ALA A 119 -20.71 4.13 -2.06
C ALA A 119 -21.88 4.22 -1.05
N ILE A 120 -21.59 4.63 0.19
CA ILE A 120 -22.60 4.81 1.24
C ILE A 120 -23.60 5.90 0.83
N PHE A 121 -23.14 7.06 0.37
CA PHE A 121 -24.03 8.15 -0.01
C PHE A 121 -24.86 7.83 -1.25
N LEU A 122 -24.28 7.12 -2.21
CA LEU A 122 -24.98 6.66 -3.39
C LEU A 122 -26.20 5.81 -3.03
N GLU A 123 -26.03 4.84 -2.11
CA GLU A 123 -27.14 3.99 -1.67
C GLU A 123 -28.07 4.69 -0.67
N TYR A 124 -27.53 5.54 0.21
CA TYR A 124 -28.33 6.25 1.21
C TYR A 124 -29.33 7.22 0.58
N PHE A 125 -28.90 8.00 -0.42
CA PHE A 125 -29.76 9.01 -1.04
C PHE A 125 -30.63 8.44 -2.16
N ASP A 126 -30.07 7.54 -2.96
CA ASP A 126 -30.69 7.09 -4.19
C ASP A 126 -30.94 5.57 -4.25
N GLY A 127 -30.64 4.80 -3.20
CA GLY A 127 -30.82 3.34 -3.17
C GLY A 127 -32.19 2.86 -3.66
N GLY A 128 -32.19 1.83 -4.52
CA GLY A 128 -33.40 1.24 -5.11
C GLY A 128 -34.19 2.13 -6.09
N LYS A 129 -33.74 3.34 -6.41
CA LYS A 129 -34.46 4.25 -7.33
C LYS A 129 -34.00 4.11 -8.79
N ASN A 130 -34.91 3.94 -9.73
CA ASN A 130 -34.56 4.01 -11.15
C ASN A 130 -34.71 5.46 -11.67
N CYS A 131 -33.58 6.14 -11.88
CA CYS A 131 -33.54 7.58 -12.15
C CYS A 131 -33.24 7.96 -13.60
N VAL A 132 -33.35 7.00 -14.53
CA VAL A 132 -33.11 7.24 -15.96
C VAL A 132 -34.32 7.88 -16.63
N GLU A 133 -35.54 7.57 -16.18
CA GLU A 133 -36.76 7.94 -16.94
C GLU A 133 -37.84 8.71 -16.15
N LEU A 134 -38.01 8.49 -14.84
CA LEU A 134 -39.18 9.02 -14.09
C LEU A 134 -38.87 10.02 -12.96
N GLN A 135 -37.63 10.09 -12.46
CA GLN A 135 -37.27 10.94 -11.33
C GLN A 135 -35.79 11.33 -11.40
N ASN A 136 -35.48 12.62 -11.30
CA ASN A 136 -34.10 13.06 -11.09
C ASN A 136 -33.63 12.57 -9.71
N CYS A 137 -32.49 11.87 -9.70
CA CYS A 137 -31.82 11.42 -8.49
C CYS A 137 -30.99 12.56 -7.89
N VAL A 138 -30.68 12.47 -6.59
CA VAL A 138 -29.95 13.51 -5.87
C VAL A 138 -28.44 13.44 -6.16
N MET A 139 -27.91 12.24 -6.29
CA MET A 139 -26.49 11.96 -6.52
C MET A 139 -26.22 11.72 -8.01
N LEU A 140 -26.79 10.66 -8.58
CA LEU A 140 -26.52 10.24 -9.96
C LEU A 140 -27.80 9.79 -10.68
N ASN A 141 -28.03 10.37 -11.85
CA ASN A 141 -29.05 9.90 -12.79
C ASN A 141 -28.55 8.64 -13.52
N ILE A 142 -28.65 7.49 -12.87
CA ILE A 142 -28.31 6.17 -13.39
C ILE A 142 -29.41 5.17 -13.04
N SER A 143 -29.44 4.03 -13.73
CA SER A 143 -30.40 2.95 -13.42
C SER A 143 -30.07 2.28 -12.09
N GLU A 144 -31.03 1.56 -11.53
CA GLU A 144 -30.84 0.80 -10.29
C GLU A 144 -29.69 -0.23 -10.42
N ASN A 145 -29.62 -0.94 -11.55
CA ASN A 145 -28.58 -1.94 -11.82
C ASN A 145 -27.19 -1.31 -11.91
N GLU A 146 -27.07 -0.16 -12.56
CA GLU A 146 -25.82 0.58 -12.65
C GLU A 146 -25.39 1.11 -11.28
N ARG A 147 -26.35 1.58 -10.46
CA ARG A 147 -26.07 2.04 -9.10
C ARG A 147 -25.54 0.91 -8.24
N PHE A 148 -26.22 -0.24 -8.25
CA PHE A 148 -25.78 -1.41 -7.50
C PHE A 148 -24.37 -1.86 -7.95
N SER A 149 -24.11 -1.85 -9.27
CA SER A 149 -22.79 -2.16 -9.82
C SER A 149 -21.72 -1.16 -9.35
N LEU A 150 -22.05 0.15 -9.33
CA LEU A 150 -21.15 1.21 -8.90
C LEU A 150 -20.86 1.14 -7.39
N PHE A 151 -21.86 0.78 -6.58
CA PHE A 151 -21.70 0.52 -5.14
C PHE A 151 -20.68 -0.59 -4.87
N TRP A 152 -20.84 -1.74 -5.53
CA TRP A 152 -19.91 -2.87 -5.36
C TRP A 152 -18.53 -2.55 -5.91
N PHE A 153 -18.46 -1.88 -7.06
CA PHE A 153 -17.20 -1.41 -7.62
C PHE A 153 -16.43 -0.53 -6.64
N CYS A 154 -17.08 0.49 -6.07
CA CYS A 154 -16.45 1.38 -5.09
C CYS A 154 -16.06 0.65 -3.81
N SER A 155 -16.90 -0.28 -3.33
CA SER A 155 -16.62 -1.04 -2.10
C SER A 155 -15.41 -1.98 -2.28
N ILE A 156 -15.36 -2.72 -3.38
CA ILE A 156 -14.26 -3.67 -3.67
C ILE A 156 -12.96 -2.90 -3.91
N THR A 157 -12.99 -1.83 -4.70
CA THR A 157 -11.79 -1.04 -4.97
C THR A 157 -11.30 -0.32 -3.71
N ALA A 158 -12.19 0.16 -2.84
CA ALA A 158 -11.77 0.72 -1.56
C ALA A 158 -11.10 -0.32 -0.65
N LEU A 159 -11.68 -1.53 -0.55
CA LEU A 159 -11.06 -2.62 0.20
C LEU A 159 -9.67 -2.96 -0.34
N TYR A 160 -9.51 -2.91 -1.66
CA TYR A 160 -8.22 -3.09 -2.30
C TYR A 160 -7.23 -1.99 -1.94
N ASP A 161 -7.63 -0.71 -1.97
CA ASP A 161 -6.76 0.40 -1.56
C ASP A 161 -6.29 0.26 -0.11
N TYR A 162 -7.20 -0.10 0.81
CA TYR A 162 -6.83 -0.37 2.21
C TYR A 162 -5.91 -1.58 2.34
N PHE A 163 -6.16 -2.64 1.58
CA PHE A 163 -5.28 -3.80 1.55
C PHE A 163 -3.88 -3.41 1.09
N LEU A 164 -3.76 -2.59 0.04
CA LEU A 164 -2.46 -2.07 -0.41
C LEU A 164 -1.79 -1.23 0.66
N ALA A 165 -2.52 -0.31 1.30
CA ALA A 165 -1.99 0.48 2.40
C ALA A 165 -1.40 -0.40 3.52
N LEU A 166 -2.09 -1.48 3.89
CA LEU A 166 -1.59 -2.45 4.86
C LEU A 166 -0.32 -3.17 4.38
N ILE A 167 -0.28 -3.61 3.11
CA ILE A 167 0.91 -4.23 2.52
C ILE A 167 2.09 -3.26 2.50
N PHE A 168 1.87 -1.97 2.21
CA PHE A 168 2.91 -0.95 2.31
C PHE A 168 3.45 -0.83 3.74
N ILE A 169 2.57 -0.83 4.75
CA ILE A 169 2.98 -0.76 6.16
C ILE A 169 3.81 -1.99 6.55
N THR A 170 3.38 -3.20 6.17
CA THR A 170 4.00 -4.45 6.65
C THR A 170 5.23 -4.87 5.85
N HIS A 171 5.33 -4.48 4.57
CA HIS A 171 6.38 -4.97 3.67
C HIS A 171 7.31 -3.89 3.12
N SER A 172 7.08 -2.60 3.41
CA SER A 172 8.02 -1.55 3.02
C SER A 172 9.34 -1.68 3.80
N PRO A 173 10.50 -1.82 3.10
CA PRO A 173 11.80 -1.80 3.76
C PRO A 173 12.01 -0.52 4.57
N GLN A 174 11.55 0.63 4.08
CA GLN A 174 11.68 1.93 4.74
C GLN A 174 10.95 1.97 6.09
N MET A 175 9.74 1.40 6.16
CA MET A 175 8.99 1.28 7.41
C MET A 175 9.73 0.40 8.42
N HIS A 176 10.28 -0.72 7.95
CA HIS A 176 11.07 -1.60 8.81
C HIS A 176 12.35 -0.94 9.34
N TYR A 177 13.06 -0.19 8.49
CA TYR A 177 14.23 0.56 8.91
C TYR A 177 13.88 1.66 9.93
N PHE A 178 12.74 2.32 9.75
CA PHE A 178 12.26 3.34 10.68
C PHE A 178 11.96 2.74 12.05
N GLU A 179 11.27 1.61 12.09
CA GLU A 179 10.98 0.87 13.33
C GLU A 179 12.26 0.41 14.03
N SER A 180 13.28 0.00 13.26
CA SER A 180 14.59 -0.39 13.80
C SER A 180 15.46 0.79 14.31
N GLY A 181 14.97 2.03 14.22
CA GLY A 181 15.63 3.22 14.75
C GLY A 181 16.71 3.83 13.84
N ASP A 182 16.72 3.48 12.55
CA ASP A 182 17.74 3.94 11.59
C ASP A 182 17.45 5.39 11.14
N GLN A 183 18.29 6.36 11.55
CA GLN A 183 18.00 7.81 11.42
C GLN A 183 18.21 8.39 10.00
N TYR A 184 18.69 7.60 9.04
CA TYR A 184 19.04 8.05 7.69
C TYR A 184 17.88 7.99 6.67
N LEU A 185 16.62 7.99 7.12
CA LEU A 185 15.44 7.70 6.31
C LEU A 185 14.69 8.90 5.74
N PHE A 186 15.15 10.12 6.06
CA PHE A 186 14.50 11.38 5.70
C PHE A 186 15.16 12.06 4.51
#